data_AF-A0A433W8L7-F1
#
_entry.id   AF-A0A433W8L7-F1
#
_cell.length_a   1.000
_cell.length_b   1.000
_cell.length_c   1.000
_cell.angle_alpha   90.00
_cell.angle_beta   90.00
_cell.angle_gamma   90.00
#
_symmetry.space_group_name_H-M   'P 1'
#
loop_
_entity.id
_entity.type
_entity.pdbx_description
1 polymer ?
#
loop_
_entity_poly.entity_id
_entity_poly.type
_entity_poly.pdbx_seq_one_letter_code
_entity_poly.pdbx_strand_id
1 'polypeptide(L)'
;MLIISVLACNEAGNNSDEDSTVAVPAASERIAALTEEETDTIVQTKEDLPWEKMEVFHFSKALIDHKVPLFTSEHRFTAALGAADSISTPAYDGICASQFEEEFLFFYKDGSCFEKFRDSLACEEFVLTTGHTITCNGITFSRNTTWAEVKKYYPNAVQQAENEGRTDMVTLRDSDNMNSDSSVRLYFENGKLVRIENFIPC
;
A
#
# COMPACT_ATOMS: atom_id res chain seq x y z
N MET A 1 12.06 36.57 -18.50
CA MET A 1 11.95 37.77 -17.66
C MET A 1 12.12 37.30 -16.22
N LEU A 2 13.31 37.50 -15.67
CA LEU A 2 13.76 36.96 -14.39
C LEU A 2 13.47 38.01 -13.31
N ILE A 3 12.74 37.66 -12.24
CA ILE A 3 12.61 38.53 -11.06
C ILE A 3 12.98 37.68 -9.84
N ILE A 4 14.17 37.97 -9.33
CA ILE A 4 14.70 37.52 -8.05
C ILE A 4 14.24 38.54 -7.00
N SER A 5 13.58 38.07 -5.95
CA SER A 5 13.30 38.88 -4.76
C SER A 5 13.75 38.11 -3.52
N VAL A 6 14.83 38.61 -2.90
CA VAL A 6 15.35 38.17 -1.61
C VAL A 6 14.91 39.21 -0.57
N LEU A 7 14.30 38.77 0.53
CA LEU A 7 14.24 39.56 1.75
C LEU A 7 14.72 38.71 2.93
N ALA A 8 15.75 39.20 3.60
CA ALA A 8 16.26 38.76 4.88
C ALA A 8 16.25 39.97 5.83
N CYS A 9 15.92 39.73 7.10
CA CYS A 9 16.38 40.47 8.30
C CYS A 9 16.22 39.47 9.47
N ASN A 10 17.27 39.02 10.17
CA ASN A 10 18.02 39.69 11.27
C ASN A 10 17.13 40.14 12.44
N GLU A 11 17.48 40.04 13.72
CA GLU A 11 18.39 39.24 14.56
C GLU A 11 18.12 39.73 16.00
N ALA A 12 18.37 38.86 16.98
CA ALA A 12 18.95 39.12 18.29
C ALA A 12 18.41 40.20 19.27
N GLY A 13 18.26 39.74 20.51
CA GLY A 13 18.59 40.50 21.72
C GLY A 13 17.50 40.45 22.80
N ASN A 14 17.79 40.44 24.11
CA ASN A 14 18.99 40.18 24.88
C ASN A 14 18.56 40.19 26.36
N ASN A 15 19.14 39.31 27.18
CA ASN A 15 19.58 39.50 28.57
C ASN A 15 18.67 39.88 29.76
N SER A 16 19.19 39.38 30.90
CA SER A 16 19.15 39.85 32.30
C SER A 16 17.89 39.55 33.12
N ASP A 17 17.95 39.34 34.43
CA ASP A 17 18.93 38.82 35.40
C ASP A 17 18.12 38.69 36.71
N GLU A 18 18.55 37.77 37.57
CA GLU A 18 18.53 37.79 39.04
C GLU A 18 17.45 38.60 39.80
N ASP A 19 16.72 37.96 40.74
CA ASP A 19 17.01 38.17 42.17
C ASP A 19 16.26 37.17 43.08
N SER A 20 17.01 36.77 44.09
CA SER A 20 16.75 35.92 45.24
C SER A 20 15.70 36.48 46.22
N THR A 21 14.86 35.59 46.79
CA THR A 21 14.28 35.81 48.13
C THR A 21 14.09 34.50 48.89
N VAL A 22 14.92 34.37 49.92
CA VAL A 22 14.70 33.86 51.30
C VAL A 22 13.64 32.77 51.57
N ALA A 23 14.14 31.75 52.27
CA ALA A 23 13.51 30.52 52.76
C ALA A 23 12.35 30.68 53.77
N VAL A 24 11.46 29.68 53.77
CA VAL A 24 10.62 29.28 54.91
C VAL A 24 10.66 27.74 55.00
N PRO A 25 11.01 27.12 56.15
CA PRO A 25 10.93 25.67 56.29
C PRO A 25 9.49 25.30 56.67
N ALA A 26 8.76 24.70 55.73
CA ALA A 26 7.48 24.08 56.00
C ALA A 26 7.67 22.59 56.37
N ALA A 27 6.83 22.15 57.29
CA ALA A 27 6.95 20.91 58.03
C ALA A 27 6.91 19.65 57.16
N SER A 28 7.75 18.69 57.56
CA SER A 28 7.82 17.28 57.18
C SER A 28 6.44 16.64 56.94
N GLU A 29 6.04 16.53 55.67
CA GLU A 29 5.05 15.56 55.24
C GLU A 29 5.70 14.18 55.13
N ARG A 30 5.04 13.19 55.72
CA ARG A 30 5.43 11.80 55.67
C ARG A 30 5.44 11.34 54.21
N ILE A 31 6.61 10.96 53.71
CA ILE A 31 6.71 10.19 52.47
C ILE A 31 6.02 8.86 52.74
N ALA A 32 4.77 8.74 52.31
CA ALA A 32 4.14 7.46 52.09
C ALA A 32 4.98 6.74 51.04
N ALA A 33 5.40 5.52 51.36
CA ALA A 33 6.10 4.65 50.44
C ALA A 33 5.32 4.60 49.12
N LEU A 34 5.95 5.06 48.03
CA LEU A 34 5.51 4.78 46.68
C LEU A 34 5.58 3.26 46.54
N THR A 35 4.43 2.62 46.66
CA THR A 35 4.25 1.26 46.18
C THR A 35 4.57 1.29 44.70
N GLU A 36 5.62 0.56 44.34
CA GLU A 36 5.91 0.16 42.96
C GLU A 36 4.70 -0.63 42.45
N GLU A 37 3.70 0.08 41.91
CA GLU A 37 2.79 -0.55 40.97
C GLU A 37 3.59 -0.72 39.69
N GLU A 38 4.27 -1.86 39.60
CA GLU A 38 4.72 -2.46 38.36
C GLU A 38 3.52 -2.47 37.41
N THR A 39 3.47 -1.47 36.52
CA THR A 39 2.67 -1.55 35.31
C THR A 39 3.32 -2.60 34.44
N ASP A 40 2.95 -3.85 34.71
CA ASP A 40 3.20 -5.02 33.89
C ASP A 40 2.46 -4.81 32.57
N THR A 41 3.11 -4.01 31.71
CA THR A 41 2.63 -3.70 30.38
C THR A 41 2.88 -4.97 29.61
N ILE A 42 1.89 -5.87 29.62
CA ILE A 42 1.86 -7.09 28.82
C ILE A 42 2.23 -6.66 27.39
N VAL A 43 3.47 -6.92 27.02
CA VAL A 43 3.94 -6.77 25.65
C VAL A 43 3.16 -7.84 24.88
N GLN A 44 2.03 -7.45 24.30
CA GLN A 44 1.33 -8.29 23.34
C GLN A 44 2.29 -8.48 22.17
N THR A 45 3.03 -9.58 22.18
CA THR A 45 3.76 -10.08 21.02
C THR A 45 2.75 -10.19 19.90
N LYS A 46 2.91 -9.35 18.89
CA LYS A 46 2.09 -9.42 17.68
C LYS A 46 2.36 -10.77 17.02
N GLU A 47 1.36 -11.65 17.02
CA GLU A 47 1.48 -12.97 16.42
C GLU A 47 1.17 -12.92 14.93
N ASP A 48 2.06 -13.50 14.11
CA ASP A 48 1.80 -13.65 12.68
C ASP A 48 0.61 -14.58 12.44
N LEU A 49 -0.24 -14.19 11.51
CA LEU A 49 -1.39 -14.96 11.08
C LEU A 49 -0.96 -15.99 10.02
N PRO A 50 -1.39 -17.25 10.13
CA PRO A 50 -1.08 -18.27 9.14
C PRO A 50 -1.74 -17.93 7.79
N TRP A 51 -1.06 -18.28 6.69
CA TRP A 51 -1.45 -17.91 5.32
C TRP A 51 -2.86 -18.36 4.93
N GLU A 52 -3.30 -19.52 5.44
CA GLU A 52 -4.62 -20.08 5.16
C GLU A 52 -5.78 -19.21 5.67
N LYS A 53 -5.49 -18.31 6.62
CA LYS A 53 -6.45 -17.33 7.15
C LYS A 53 -6.49 -16.03 6.37
N MET A 54 -5.55 -15.76 5.46
CA MET A 54 -5.54 -14.52 4.68
C MET A 54 -6.75 -14.47 3.76
N GLU A 55 -7.39 -13.32 3.62
CA GLU A 55 -8.52 -13.20 2.71
C GLU A 55 -8.09 -13.31 1.23
N VAL A 56 -9.06 -13.63 0.37
CA VAL A 56 -8.84 -13.82 -1.07
C VAL A 56 -9.31 -12.59 -1.84
N PHE A 57 -8.42 -12.06 -2.68
CA PHE A 57 -8.78 -11.18 -3.78
C PHE A 57 -8.71 -11.99 -5.07
N HIS A 58 -9.87 -12.31 -5.67
CA HIS A 58 -9.93 -13.07 -6.91
C HIS A 58 -9.46 -12.24 -8.11
N PHE A 59 -8.14 -12.13 -8.29
CA PHE A 59 -7.54 -11.24 -9.29
C PHE A 59 -8.04 -11.56 -10.71
N SER A 60 -8.18 -12.85 -11.02
CA SER A 60 -8.73 -13.33 -12.29
C SER A 60 -10.20 -12.96 -12.56
N LYS A 61 -10.95 -12.57 -11.53
CA LYS A 61 -12.35 -12.13 -11.64
C LYS A 61 -12.52 -10.61 -11.55
N ALA A 62 -11.42 -9.88 -11.33
CA ALA A 62 -11.48 -8.44 -11.13
C ALA A 62 -11.67 -7.69 -12.47
N LEU A 63 -12.36 -6.56 -12.40
CA LEU A 63 -12.74 -5.74 -13.55
C LEU A 63 -12.23 -4.30 -13.39
N ILE A 64 -11.56 -3.78 -14.40
CA ILE A 64 -11.29 -2.36 -14.60
C ILE A 64 -12.60 -1.67 -14.99
N ASP A 65 -12.95 -0.61 -14.28
CA ASP A 65 -14.10 0.26 -14.51
C ASP A 65 -15.43 -0.52 -14.68
N HIS A 66 -15.56 -1.61 -13.91
CA HIS A 66 -16.69 -2.56 -13.95
C HIS A 66 -16.91 -3.28 -15.30
N LYS A 67 -15.95 -3.21 -16.23
CA LYS A 67 -16.17 -3.60 -17.64
C LYS A 67 -15.09 -4.52 -18.19
N VAL A 68 -13.82 -4.26 -17.94
CA VAL A 68 -12.71 -4.95 -18.61
C VAL A 68 -12.01 -5.85 -17.60
N PRO A 69 -11.98 -7.18 -17.80
CA PRO A 69 -11.24 -8.07 -16.91
C PRO A 69 -9.74 -7.74 -16.90
N LEU A 70 -9.06 -8.02 -15.78
CA LEU A 70 -7.60 -7.88 -15.68
C LEU A 70 -6.84 -8.87 -16.58
N PHE A 71 -7.47 -9.98 -16.96
CA PHE A 71 -7.01 -10.87 -18.03
C PHE A 71 -7.98 -10.75 -19.21
N THR A 72 -7.53 -10.13 -20.29
CA THR A 72 -8.42 -9.73 -21.38
C THR A 72 -7.73 -9.81 -22.73
N SER A 73 -8.41 -9.36 -23.78
CA SER A 73 -7.76 -9.16 -25.07
C SER A 73 -7.34 -7.71 -25.30
N GLU A 74 -6.26 -7.49 -26.04
CA GLU A 74 -5.79 -6.17 -26.47
C GLU A 74 -6.91 -5.42 -27.20
N HIS A 75 -7.64 -6.11 -28.08
CA HIS A 75 -8.79 -5.53 -28.76
C HIS A 75 -9.85 -5.00 -27.77
N ARG A 76 -10.26 -5.80 -26.77
CA ARG A 76 -11.28 -5.40 -25.78
C ARG A 76 -10.77 -4.28 -24.88
N PHE A 77 -9.52 -4.38 -24.44
CA PHE A 77 -8.87 -3.36 -23.64
C PHE A 77 -8.84 -2.02 -24.38
N THR A 78 -8.34 -2.02 -25.62
CA THR A 78 -8.19 -0.81 -26.44
C THR A 78 -9.53 -0.14 -26.73
N ALA A 79 -10.58 -0.93 -26.95
CA ALA A 79 -11.93 -0.39 -27.17
C ALA A 79 -12.50 0.34 -25.93
N ALA A 80 -12.05 -0.01 -24.72
CA ALA A 80 -12.55 0.55 -23.47
C ALA A 80 -11.64 1.63 -22.86
N LEU A 81 -10.33 1.44 -22.93
CA LEU A 81 -9.30 2.23 -22.23
C LEU A 81 -8.35 2.97 -23.19
N GLY A 82 -8.45 2.70 -24.49
CA GLY A 82 -7.55 3.26 -25.51
C GLY A 82 -6.28 2.42 -25.73
N ALA A 83 -5.48 2.83 -26.71
CA ALA A 83 -4.25 2.14 -27.08
C ALA A 83 -3.18 2.28 -25.99
N ALA A 84 -2.21 1.36 -25.99
CA ALA A 84 -1.03 1.45 -25.13
C ALA A 84 -0.29 2.79 -25.31
N ASP A 85 0.25 3.30 -24.20
CA ASP A 85 1.17 4.43 -24.23
C ASP A 85 2.55 3.98 -24.73
N SER A 86 2.95 2.74 -24.42
CA SER A 86 4.12 2.09 -25.00
C SER A 86 4.04 0.56 -24.93
N ILE A 87 4.78 -0.10 -25.81
CA ILE A 87 4.98 -1.55 -25.81
C ILE A 87 6.48 -1.81 -25.88
N SER A 88 7.01 -2.70 -25.05
CA SER A 88 8.45 -2.99 -25.00
C SER A 88 8.75 -4.48 -24.86
N THR A 89 9.90 -4.90 -25.37
CA THR A 89 10.39 -6.27 -25.20
C THR A 89 11.11 -6.39 -23.85
N PRO A 90 10.73 -7.36 -23.00
CA PRO A 90 11.43 -7.61 -21.74
C PRO A 90 12.90 -7.99 -21.95
N ALA A 91 13.74 -7.67 -20.98
CA ALA A 91 15.04 -8.31 -20.83
C ALA A 91 14.82 -9.68 -20.16
N TYR A 92 14.60 -10.72 -20.98
CA TYR A 92 14.16 -12.04 -20.50
C TYR A 92 15.13 -12.71 -19.52
N ASP A 93 16.41 -12.38 -19.55
CA ASP A 93 17.41 -12.84 -18.59
C ASP A 93 17.16 -12.31 -17.16
N GLY A 94 16.41 -11.21 -17.03
CA GLY A 94 15.98 -10.63 -15.76
C GLY A 94 14.56 -10.98 -15.33
N ILE A 95 13.79 -11.73 -16.15
CA ILE A 95 12.42 -12.12 -15.81
C ILE A 95 12.46 -13.42 -14.99
N CYS A 96 12.02 -13.34 -13.75
CA CYS A 96 12.04 -14.48 -12.84
C CYS A 96 10.71 -15.25 -12.79
N ALA A 97 9.59 -14.57 -13.09
CA ALA A 97 8.26 -15.12 -13.15
C ALA A 97 7.43 -14.34 -14.17
N SER A 98 6.44 -15.00 -14.79
CA SER A 98 5.58 -14.40 -15.79
C SER A 98 4.17 -14.98 -15.77
N GLN A 99 3.20 -14.23 -16.30
CA GLN A 99 1.82 -14.67 -16.52
C GLN A 99 1.71 -15.59 -17.75
N PHE A 100 2.57 -15.39 -18.74
CA PHE A 100 2.68 -16.24 -19.93
C PHE A 100 3.96 -17.07 -19.93
N GLU A 101 3.88 -18.33 -20.38
CA GLU A 101 5.05 -19.20 -20.55
C GLU A 101 5.84 -18.85 -21.82
N GLU A 102 5.20 -18.21 -22.80
CA GLU A 102 5.80 -17.78 -24.05
C GLU A 102 6.47 -16.41 -23.97
N GLU A 103 7.30 -16.09 -24.96
CA GLU A 103 7.82 -14.73 -25.17
C GLU A 103 6.67 -13.71 -25.29
N PHE A 104 6.63 -12.78 -24.34
CA PHE A 104 5.61 -11.74 -24.21
C PHE A 104 6.22 -10.33 -24.35
N LEU A 105 5.38 -9.33 -24.55
CA LEU A 105 5.77 -7.93 -24.51
C LEU A 105 5.19 -7.28 -23.27
N PHE A 106 5.86 -6.28 -22.70
CA PHE A 106 5.20 -5.38 -21.77
C PHE A 106 4.34 -4.38 -22.53
N PHE A 107 3.10 -4.23 -22.10
CA PHE A 107 2.11 -3.28 -22.59
C PHE A 107 1.81 -2.30 -21.45
N TYR A 108 2.07 -1.02 -21.68
CA TYR A 108 1.91 0.01 -20.65
C TYR A 108 0.76 0.95 -20.96
N LYS A 109 -0.07 1.22 -19.95
CA LYS A 109 -1.17 2.19 -20.04
C LYS A 109 -1.40 2.92 -18.73
N ASP A 110 -1.33 4.25 -18.75
CA ASP A 110 -1.60 5.14 -17.62
C ASP A 110 -0.82 4.76 -16.35
N GLY A 111 0.42 4.29 -16.54
CA GLY A 111 1.30 3.80 -15.48
C GLY A 111 1.11 2.32 -15.12
N SER A 112 0.04 1.67 -15.58
CA SER A 112 -0.21 0.24 -15.37
C SER A 112 0.63 -0.62 -16.33
N CYS A 113 0.97 -1.83 -15.89
CA CYS A 113 1.77 -2.81 -16.63
C CYS A 113 0.97 -4.09 -16.90
N PHE A 114 1.01 -4.56 -18.14
CA PHE A 114 0.44 -5.82 -18.57
C PHE A 114 1.48 -6.61 -19.34
N GLU A 115 1.49 -7.92 -19.15
CA GLU A 115 2.12 -8.82 -20.11
C GLU A 115 1.20 -9.01 -21.31
N LYS A 116 1.78 -9.07 -22.51
CA LYS A 116 1.08 -9.22 -23.78
C LYS A 116 1.63 -10.39 -24.56
N PHE A 117 0.77 -11.36 -24.83
CA PHE A 117 1.06 -12.44 -25.76
C PHE A 117 0.00 -12.50 -26.86
N ARG A 118 0.39 -12.22 -28.10
CA ARG A 118 -0.54 -12.06 -29.24
C ARG A 118 -1.61 -11.01 -28.93
N ASP A 119 -2.89 -11.39 -28.97
CA ASP A 119 -4.03 -10.53 -28.60
C ASP A 119 -4.40 -10.66 -27.11
N SER A 120 -3.70 -11.47 -26.31
CA SER A 120 -3.96 -11.62 -24.87
C SER A 120 -3.19 -10.60 -24.05
N LEU A 121 -3.85 -10.03 -23.04
CA LEU A 121 -3.26 -9.18 -22.01
C LEU A 121 -3.51 -9.78 -20.63
N ALA A 122 -2.46 -9.85 -19.82
CA ALA A 122 -2.52 -10.24 -18.41
C ALA A 122 -1.98 -9.09 -17.56
N CYS A 123 -2.81 -8.55 -16.66
CA CYS A 123 -2.39 -7.48 -15.76
C CYS A 123 -1.35 -8.01 -14.77
N GLU A 124 -0.18 -7.38 -14.77
CA GLU A 124 0.82 -7.55 -13.73
C GLU A 124 0.55 -6.53 -12.62
N GLU A 125 0.28 -5.29 -13.02
CA GLU A 125 0.10 -4.16 -12.13
C GLU A 125 -0.92 -3.17 -12.68
N PHE A 126 -1.89 -2.78 -11.85
CA PHE A 126 -2.84 -1.73 -12.18
C PHE A 126 -2.67 -0.51 -11.25
N VAL A 127 -2.38 0.64 -11.85
CA VAL A 127 -2.27 1.94 -11.16
C VAL A 127 -3.62 2.65 -11.15
N LEU A 128 -4.08 3.03 -9.97
CA LEU A 128 -5.36 3.71 -9.77
C LEU A 128 -5.18 5.22 -9.99
N THR A 129 -5.48 5.69 -11.20
CA THR A 129 -5.52 7.12 -11.52
C THR A 129 -6.90 7.73 -11.21
N THR A 130 -7.07 9.03 -11.45
CA THR A 130 -8.39 9.67 -11.30
C THR A 130 -9.35 9.13 -12.36
N GLY A 131 -10.41 8.46 -11.92
CA GLY A 131 -11.47 7.97 -12.81
C GLY A 131 -11.43 6.46 -13.04
N HIS A 132 -10.33 5.79 -12.68
CA HIS A 132 -10.26 4.33 -12.76
C HIS A 132 -10.60 3.65 -11.44
N THR A 133 -11.28 2.51 -11.56
CA THR A 133 -11.60 1.62 -10.44
C THR A 133 -11.28 0.17 -10.77
N ILE A 134 -10.99 -0.62 -9.74
CA ILE A 134 -10.97 -2.08 -9.82
C ILE A 134 -12.13 -2.62 -9.01
N THR A 135 -12.94 -3.50 -9.60
CA THR A 135 -14.03 -4.18 -8.90
C THR A 135 -13.72 -5.66 -8.76
N CYS A 136 -13.80 -6.18 -7.53
CA CYS A 136 -13.62 -7.59 -7.24
C CYS A 136 -14.59 -8.01 -6.12
N ASN A 137 -15.26 -9.15 -6.27
CA ASN A 137 -16.22 -9.68 -5.27
C ASN A 137 -17.29 -8.65 -4.81
N GLY A 138 -17.73 -7.77 -5.71
CA GLY A 138 -18.70 -6.70 -5.39
C GLY A 138 -18.12 -5.50 -4.63
N ILE A 139 -16.82 -5.48 -4.33
CA ILE A 139 -16.10 -4.36 -3.73
C ILE A 139 -15.46 -3.54 -4.85
N THR A 140 -15.55 -2.22 -4.76
CA THR A 140 -14.93 -1.28 -5.71
C THR A 140 -13.78 -0.55 -5.03
N PHE A 141 -12.59 -0.73 -5.59
CA PHE A 141 -11.34 -0.09 -5.20
C PHE A 141 -11.05 1.08 -6.13
N SER A 142 -10.63 2.20 -5.55
CA SER A 142 -10.27 3.41 -6.28
C SER A 142 -9.10 4.10 -5.58
N ARG A 143 -8.56 5.16 -6.19
CA ARG A 143 -7.54 6.00 -5.54
C ARG A 143 -7.97 6.67 -4.23
N ASN A 144 -9.27 6.64 -3.92
CA ASN A 144 -9.83 7.18 -2.69
C ASN A 144 -9.97 6.13 -1.58
N THR A 145 -9.85 4.84 -1.93
CA THR A 145 -9.94 3.72 -0.98
C THR A 145 -8.83 3.85 0.06
N THR A 146 -9.21 3.78 1.32
CA THR A 146 -8.35 3.96 2.48
C THR A 146 -7.94 2.64 3.11
N TRP A 147 -6.85 2.65 3.88
CA TRP A 147 -6.47 1.56 4.76
C TRP A 147 -7.63 1.09 5.65
N ALA A 148 -8.37 2.04 6.24
CA ALA A 148 -9.50 1.75 7.11
C ALA A 148 -10.67 1.06 6.39
N GLU A 149 -10.90 1.37 5.11
CA GLU A 149 -11.89 0.66 4.30
C GLU A 149 -11.39 -0.75 3.95
N VAL A 150 -10.14 -0.89 3.54
CA VAL A 150 -9.55 -2.21 3.26
C VAL A 150 -9.57 -3.11 4.49
N LYS A 151 -9.34 -2.57 5.70
CA LYS A 151 -9.47 -3.31 6.97
C LYS A 151 -10.87 -3.90 7.20
N LYS A 152 -11.92 -3.27 6.68
CA LYS A 152 -13.29 -3.79 6.79
C LYS A 152 -13.52 -4.99 5.88
N TYR A 153 -12.86 -5.00 4.72
CA TYR A 153 -13.00 -6.07 3.73
C TYR A 153 -12.05 -7.24 3.98
N TYR A 154 -10.83 -6.92 4.40
CA TYR A 154 -9.72 -7.86 4.59
C TYR A 154 -9.04 -7.64 5.97
N PRO A 155 -9.76 -7.86 7.08
CA PRO A 155 -9.24 -7.61 8.43
C PRO A 155 -7.98 -8.40 8.76
N ASN A 156 -7.85 -9.67 8.34
CA ASN A 156 -6.69 -10.51 8.66
C ASN A 156 -5.46 -10.02 7.90
N ALA A 157 -5.57 -9.75 6.60
CA ALA A 157 -4.46 -9.24 5.80
C ALA A 157 -3.95 -7.88 6.30
N VAL A 158 -4.86 -7.00 6.70
CA VAL A 158 -4.47 -5.71 7.31
C VAL A 158 -3.83 -5.91 8.69
N GLN A 159 -4.37 -6.80 9.52
CA GLN A 159 -3.76 -7.12 10.82
C GLN A 159 -2.35 -7.69 10.64
N GLN A 160 -2.14 -8.56 9.65
CA GLN A 160 -0.81 -9.11 9.36
C GLN A 160 0.17 -8.02 8.94
N ALA A 161 -0.23 -7.11 8.05
CA ALA A 161 0.58 -5.97 7.68
C ALA A 161 0.94 -5.08 8.91
N GLU A 162 -0.04 -4.81 9.78
CA GLU A 162 0.17 -4.06 11.03
C GLU A 162 1.09 -4.80 12.03
N ASN A 163 1.08 -6.13 12.02
CA ASN A 163 1.98 -6.98 12.81
C ASN A 163 3.42 -6.86 12.33
N GLU A 164 3.62 -6.85 11.01
CA GLU A 164 4.91 -6.63 10.34
C GLU A 164 5.38 -5.16 10.39
N GLY A 165 4.55 -4.24 10.90
CA GLY A 165 4.85 -2.81 10.93
C GLY A 165 4.75 -2.12 9.56
N ARG A 166 4.05 -2.75 8.60
CA ARG A 166 3.77 -2.18 7.28
C ARG A 166 2.49 -1.33 7.31
N THR A 167 2.54 -0.20 6.62
CA THR A 167 1.39 0.71 6.42
C THR A 167 1.18 1.07 4.95
N ASP A 168 2.03 0.53 4.09
CA ASP A 168 2.17 0.84 2.67
C ASP A 168 1.75 -0.32 1.78
N MET A 169 1.52 -1.51 2.34
CA MET A 169 1.17 -2.71 1.57
C MET A 169 0.31 -3.68 2.39
N VAL A 170 -0.67 -4.29 1.74
CA VAL A 170 -1.45 -5.43 2.24
C VAL A 170 -1.32 -6.58 1.24
N THR A 171 -1.03 -7.78 1.73
CA THR A 171 -0.90 -8.99 0.89
C THR A 171 -2.09 -9.90 1.10
N LEU A 172 -2.70 -10.35 -0.01
CA LEU A 172 -3.89 -11.20 -0.06
C LEU A 172 -3.60 -12.44 -0.88
N ARG A 173 -4.38 -13.50 -0.69
CA ARG A 173 -4.37 -14.62 -1.63
C ARG A 173 -5.00 -14.20 -2.95
N ASP A 174 -4.47 -14.70 -4.06
CA ASP A 174 -4.98 -14.43 -5.41
C ASP A 174 -6.19 -15.29 -5.78
N SER A 175 -6.35 -16.42 -5.09
CA SER A 175 -7.35 -17.45 -5.37
C SER A 175 -7.68 -18.29 -4.13
N ASP A 176 -8.74 -19.11 -4.25
CA ASP A 176 -9.11 -20.11 -3.25
C ASP A 176 -8.16 -21.33 -3.23
N ASN A 177 -7.15 -21.38 -4.12
CA ASN A 177 -6.18 -22.47 -4.16
C ASN A 177 -5.09 -22.26 -3.09
N MET A 178 -5.06 -23.15 -2.09
CA MET A 178 -4.09 -23.06 -0.97
C MET A 178 -2.65 -23.36 -1.38
N ASN A 179 -2.46 -23.95 -2.54
CA ASN A 179 -1.14 -24.26 -3.10
C ASN A 179 -0.70 -23.21 -4.12
N SER A 180 -1.43 -22.09 -4.26
CA SER A 180 -0.97 -20.96 -5.06
C SER A 180 0.11 -20.22 -4.28
N ASP A 181 1.29 -20.10 -4.87
CA ASP A 181 2.37 -19.26 -4.32
C ASP A 181 2.20 -17.78 -4.70
N SER A 182 1.28 -17.48 -5.64
CA SER A 182 0.95 -16.13 -6.06
C SER A 182 0.13 -15.38 -5.00
N SER A 183 0.20 -14.05 -5.04
CA SER A 183 -0.54 -13.18 -4.13
C SER A 183 -1.00 -11.91 -4.83
N VAL A 184 -1.98 -11.24 -4.25
CA VAL A 184 -2.38 -9.89 -4.65
C VAL A 184 -1.87 -8.90 -3.62
N ARG A 185 -1.19 -7.85 -4.08
CA ARG A 185 -0.67 -6.80 -3.21
C ARG A 185 -1.40 -5.49 -3.47
N LEU A 186 -1.92 -4.91 -2.39
CA LEU A 186 -2.56 -3.60 -2.37
C LEU A 186 -1.58 -2.58 -1.81
N TYR A 187 -1.11 -1.64 -2.62
CA TYR A 187 -0.14 -0.62 -2.21
C TYR A 187 -0.80 0.70 -1.87
N PHE A 188 -0.32 1.32 -0.80
CA PHE A 188 -0.85 2.56 -0.25
C PHE A 188 0.21 3.64 -0.19
N GLU A 189 -0.18 4.85 -0.56
CA GLU A 189 0.59 6.07 -0.35
C GLU A 189 -0.29 7.09 0.36
N ASN A 190 0.24 7.74 1.40
CA ASN A 190 -0.51 8.72 2.19
C ASN A 190 -1.86 8.17 2.70
N GLY A 191 -1.90 6.87 3.04
CA GLY A 191 -3.09 6.17 3.54
C GLY A 191 -4.16 5.86 2.49
N LYS A 192 -3.86 6.05 1.20
CA LYS A 192 -4.75 5.80 0.06
C LYS A 192 -4.18 4.74 -0.86
N LEU A 193 -5.04 3.85 -1.34
CA LEU A 193 -4.68 2.82 -2.30
C LEU A 193 -4.27 3.47 -3.63
N VAL A 194 -3.08 3.14 -4.13
CA VAL A 194 -2.57 3.69 -5.39
C VAL A 194 -2.41 2.62 -6.47
N ARG A 195 -2.27 1.35 -6.08
CA ARG A 195 -1.85 0.28 -6.99
C ARG A 195 -2.27 -1.09 -6.48
N ILE A 196 -2.64 -1.96 -7.42
CA ILE A 196 -2.94 -3.38 -7.17
C ILE A 196 -2.03 -4.21 -8.08
N GLU A 197 -1.29 -5.14 -7.51
CA GLU A 197 -0.31 -5.98 -8.20
C GLU A 197 -0.69 -7.46 -8.07
N ASN A 198 -0.55 -8.22 -9.15
CA ASN A 198 -0.52 -9.68 -9.13
C ASN A 198 0.93 -10.13 -9.00
N PHE A 199 1.32 -10.50 -7.79
CA PHE A 199 2.69 -10.91 -7.48
C PHE A 199 2.83 -12.42 -7.64
N ILE A 200 3.66 -12.85 -8.59
CA ILE A 200 4.10 -14.25 -8.72
C ILE A 200 5.52 -14.31 -8.16
N PRO A 201 5.78 -15.11 -7.11
CA PRO A 201 7.12 -15.24 -6.58
C PRO A 201 8.06 -15.92 -7.58
N CYS A 202 9.32 -15.51 -7.51
CA CYS A 202 10.45 -16.38 -7.77
C CYS A 202 10.98 -16.96 -6.43
#